data_AF-A0A2I0NE32-F1
#
_entry.id   AF-A0A2I0NE32-F1
#
_cell.length_a   1.000
_cell.length_b   1.000
_cell.length_c   1.000
_cell.angle_alpha   90.00
_cell.angle_beta   90.00
_cell.angle_gamma   90.00
#
_symmetry.space_group_name_H-M   'P 1'
#
loop_
_entity.id
_entity.type
_entity.pdbx_description
1 polymer ?
#
loop_
_entity_poly.entity_id
_entity_poly.type
_entity_poly.pdbx_seq_one_letter_code
_entity_poly.pdbx_strand_id
1 'polypeptide(L)'
;MLQTKKEIGPEAAKQSYHLMIKNYELAIKMDPSDGAIRKEYDKMVALFGTKAQEATPQLEISGVQFEEVFSAMYKFYTENPIGKIKVTNRSQVKIDRFWAELTIKDYMDYPSESPRYHVMEPGEEKTLTLFAVFNNRILEFTEDTPLNAQINLKFIAGGKEYTVSKKQALNLYNRNALIWDDPRKLASFVTAKDNAVKIFAREIIQQFRFAQFNAINANLQKALQLFNALGVYGMTYIADPKTPFKAFSKLKHAVDYVQYPRDALRFKNGDCDDLSALYASLLENLGIETALVLVPEHILMLFNTGVPESKAQEVSQDQANLVFLNGKVWIPVETTLLGKSFLEAWEAGARKITQHQNENQVLILETSQASSRYAPVSLPPSAWEPSIPPKEQVERGFFGDINKLIDRELTQKIRYWEKELQKKPQDAIILNKIGIIYGRFEKYSEAITYFQKSLHASPAYFSPQNNLGNVYFLQKKYEIALLAYEKALKINPENPLLLINLALIHKELGQNEKFKSQLEAAFKLNQRLREQYSYLLEPSQTRASQGLSPAQNMHWIEN
;
A
#
# COMPACT_ATOMS: atom_id res chain seq x y z
N MET A 1 -7.85 81.32 -4.90
CA MET A 1 -8.46 79.99 -5.15
C MET A 1 -8.98 79.81 -6.57
N LEU A 2 -9.79 80.73 -7.14
CA LEU A 2 -10.15 80.70 -8.58
C LEU A 2 -8.90 80.77 -9.49
N GLN A 3 -7.90 81.52 -9.06
CA GLN A 3 -6.58 81.61 -9.71
C GLN A 3 -5.79 80.30 -9.54
N THR A 4 -5.76 79.77 -8.31
CA THR A 4 -5.11 78.51 -7.92
C THR A 4 -5.69 77.27 -8.64
N LYS A 5 -7.02 77.22 -8.86
CA LYS A 5 -7.71 76.14 -9.61
C LYS A 5 -7.31 76.09 -11.08
N LYS A 6 -6.91 77.23 -11.67
CA LYS A 6 -6.44 77.30 -13.06
C LYS A 6 -5.00 76.81 -13.24
N GLU A 7 -4.19 76.79 -12.17
CA GLU A 7 -2.74 76.58 -12.28
C GLU A 7 -2.26 75.19 -11.85
N ILE A 8 -2.91 74.51 -10.88
CA ILE A 8 -2.36 73.28 -10.24
C ILE A 8 -3.31 72.08 -10.18
N GLY A 9 -4.51 72.20 -10.76
CA GLY A 9 -5.48 71.10 -10.81
C GLY A 9 -6.27 70.87 -9.50
N PRO A 10 -7.39 70.12 -9.56
CA PRO A 10 -8.38 70.04 -8.47
C PRO A 10 -7.92 69.28 -7.21
N GLU A 11 -6.95 68.36 -7.31
CA GLU A 11 -6.47 67.58 -6.16
C GLU A 11 -5.57 68.38 -5.21
N ALA A 12 -4.68 69.24 -5.74
CA ALA A 12 -3.76 70.05 -4.93
C ALA A 12 -4.48 71.17 -4.14
N ALA A 13 -5.68 71.58 -4.57
CA ALA A 13 -6.49 72.62 -3.92
C ALA A 13 -7.37 72.08 -2.76
N LYS A 14 -7.37 70.76 -2.52
CA LYS A 14 -8.30 70.08 -1.59
C LYS A 14 -8.13 70.50 -0.12
N GLN A 15 -6.90 70.70 0.36
CA GLN A 15 -6.66 71.17 1.73
C GLN A 15 -7.14 72.61 1.96
N SER A 16 -6.90 73.52 1.00
CA SER A 16 -7.40 74.89 1.06
C SER A 16 -8.92 74.96 0.96
N TYR A 17 -9.55 74.04 0.21
CA TYR A 17 -11.00 73.93 0.12
C TYR A 17 -11.64 73.52 1.45
N HIS A 18 -11.10 72.49 2.14
CA HIS A 18 -11.61 72.05 3.45
C HIS A 18 -11.52 73.16 4.51
N LEU A 19 -10.43 73.92 4.53
CA LEU A 19 -10.27 75.05 5.46
C LEU A 19 -11.28 76.16 5.17
N MET A 20 -11.58 76.41 3.90
CA MET A 20 -12.51 77.47 3.48
C MET A 20 -13.98 77.10 3.76
N ILE A 21 -14.38 75.84 3.54
CA ILE A 21 -15.71 75.34 3.95
C ILE A 21 -15.89 75.51 5.45
N LYS A 22 -14.89 75.13 6.26
CA LYS A 22 -14.92 75.26 7.72
C LYS A 22 -15.03 76.73 8.17
N ASN A 23 -14.37 77.65 7.47
CA ASN A 23 -14.49 79.08 7.73
C ASN A 23 -15.87 79.64 7.38
N TYR A 24 -16.47 79.19 6.27
CA TYR A 24 -17.85 79.57 5.92
C TYR A 24 -18.89 78.99 6.89
N GLU A 25 -18.71 77.74 7.35
CA GLU A 25 -19.55 77.16 8.40
C GLU A 25 -19.45 77.95 9.71
N LEU A 26 -18.26 78.44 10.06
CA LEU A 26 -18.06 79.31 11.22
C LEU A 26 -18.77 80.66 11.03
N ALA A 27 -18.62 81.27 9.86
CA ALA A 27 -19.25 82.56 9.55
C ALA A 27 -20.78 82.46 9.57
N ILE A 28 -21.37 81.39 9.02
CA ILE A 28 -22.82 81.11 9.06
C ILE A 28 -23.32 80.87 10.49
N LYS A 29 -22.49 80.27 11.36
CA LYS A 29 -22.83 80.12 12.79
C LYS A 29 -22.80 81.45 13.54
N MET A 30 -21.94 82.39 13.15
CA MET A 30 -21.81 83.69 13.79
C MET A 30 -22.88 84.70 13.32
N ASP A 31 -23.33 84.60 12.07
CA ASP A 31 -24.47 85.37 11.55
C ASP A 31 -25.37 84.48 10.66
N PRO A 32 -26.40 83.84 11.25
CA PRO A 32 -27.30 82.94 10.53
C PRO A 32 -28.22 83.63 9.51
N SER A 33 -28.36 84.97 9.58
CA SER A 33 -29.25 85.75 8.73
C SER A 33 -28.57 86.31 7.48
N ASP A 34 -27.25 86.18 7.35
CA ASP A 34 -26.52 86.62 6.15
C ASP A 34 -26.72 85.65 4.98
N GLY A 35 -27.69 85.99 4.13
CA GLY A 35 -28.02 85.24 2.92
C GLY A 35 -26.93 85.26 1.84
N ALA A 36 -25.99 86.21 1.87
CA ALA A 36 -24.90 86.28 0.89
C ALA A 36 -23.82 85.23 1.19
N ILE A 37 -23.49 85.05 2.48
CA ILE A 37 -22.54 84.01 2.93
C ILE A 37 -23.11 82.61 2.64
N ARG A 38 -24.40 82.39 2.89
CA ARG A 38 -25.08 81.13 2.59
C ARG A 38 -25.01 80.78 1.10
N LYS A 39 -25.27 81.76 0.24
CA LYS A 39 -25.26 81.58 -1.22
C LYS A 39 -23.86 81.24 -1.75
N GLU A 40 -22.81 81.82 -1.17
CA GLU A 40 -21.44 81.54 -1.58
C GLU A 40 -20.91 80.21 -1.01
N TYR A 41 -21.36 79.82 0.19
CA TYR A 41 -21.19 78.47 0.73
C TYR A 41 -21.84 77.42 -0.18
N ASP A 42 -23.09 77.63 -0.60
CA ASP A 42 -23.80 76.69 -1.48
C ASP A 42 -23.14 76.57 -2.86
N LYS A 43 -22.63 77.68 -3.41
CA LYS A 43 -21.83 77.64 -4.65
C LYS A 43 -20.53 76.86 -4.47
N MET A 44 -19.83 77.03 -3.35
CA MET A 44 -18.59 76.30 -3.06
C MET A 44 -18.83 74.81 -2.88
N VAL A 45 -19.90 74.44 -2.15
CA VAL A 45 -20.37 73.07 -2.03
C VAL A 45 -20.78 72.53 -3.40
N ALA A 46 -21.42 73.31 -4.28
CA ALA A 46 -21.75 72.85 -5.64
C ALA A 46 -20.50 72.69 -6.54
N LEU A 47 -19.49 73.55 -6.39
CA LEU A 47 -18.26 73.55 -7.19
C LEU A 47 -17.31 72.36 -6.90
N PHE A 48 -17.42 71.76 -5.71
CA PHE A 48 -16.53 70.68 -5.23
C PHE A 48 -17.28 69.53 -4.55
N GLY A 49 -18.62 69.59 -4.45
CA GLY A 49 -19.50 68.63 -3.76
C GLY A 49 -19.96 67.47 -4.64
N THR A 50 -19.38 67.29 -5.82
CA THR A 50 -19.22 65.93 -6.31
C THR A 50 -18.15 65.28 -5.45
N LYS A 51 -18.56 64.59 -4.38
CA LYS A 51 -17.81 63.40 -3.95
C LYS A 51 -17.57 62.62 -5.24
N ALA A 52 -16.35 62.62 -5.77
CA ALA A 52 -15.98 61.60 -6.73
C ALA A 52 -16.41 60.29 -6.05
N GLN A 53 -17.35 59.56 -6.65
CA GLN A 53 -17.65 58.22 -6.19
C GLN A 53 -16.30 57.51 -6.23
N GLU A 54 -15.69 57.29 -5.05
CA GLU A 54 -14.51 56.45 -4.95
C GLU A 54 -14.91 55.16 -5.65
N ALA A 55 -14.24 54.87 -6.78
CA ALA A 55 -14.59 53.73 -7.60
C ALA A 55 -14.52 52.50 -6.69
N THR A 56 -15.67 51.88 -6.42
CA THR A 56 -15.73 50.74 -5.52
C THR A 56 -15.05 49.56 -6.21
N PRO A 57 -14.03 48.94 -5.59
CA PRO A 57 -13.39 47.78 -6.18
C PRO A 57 -14.41 46.63 -6.22
N GLN A 58 -14.49 45.95 -7.36
CA GLN A 58 -15.51 44.95 -7.64
C GLN A 58 -14.91 43.78 -8.43
N LEU A 59 -14.70 42.68 -7.72
CA LEU A 59 -14.40 41.39 -8.32
C LEU A 59 -15.65 40.51 -8.34
N GLU A 60 -15.86 39.82 -9.46
CA GLU A 60 -17.00 38.93 -9.66
C GLU A 60 -16.54 37.50 -9.94
N ILE A 61 -17.27 36.51 -9.40
CA ILE A 61 -17.12 35.11 -9.75
C ILE A 61 -18.03 34.80 -10.96
N SER A 62 -17.47 34.96 -12.17
CA SER A 62 -18.18 34.84 -13.44
C SER A 62 -18.48 33.38 -13.83
N GLY A 63 -17.71 32.41 -13.33
CA GLY A 63 -17.92 30.99 -13.57
C GLY A 63 -17.39 30.11 -12.44
N VAL A 64 -18.07 28.98 -12.19
CA VAL A 64 -17.62 27.95 -11.25
C VAL A 64 -17.75 26.61 -11.96
N GLN A 65 -16.67 25.84 -11.96
CA GLN A 65 -16.64 24.49 -12.51
C GLN A 65 -16.02 23.57 -11.45
N PHE A 66 -16.79 22.59 -11.00
CA PHE A 66 -16.29 21.52 -10.15
C PHE A 66 -16.02 20.27 -10.97
N GLU A 67 -15.00 19.53 -10.55
CA GLU A 67 -14.74 18.16 -10.98
C GLU A 67 -15.64 17.18 -10.19
N GLU A 68 -15.70 15.93 -10.63
CA GLU A 68 -16.34 14.86 -9.84
C GLU A 68 -15.54 14.57 -8.57
N VAL A 69 -16.19 14.64 -7.41
CA VAL A 69 -15.56 14.43 -6.11
C VAL A 69 -16.00 13.09 -5.54
N PHE A 70 -15.04 12.21 -5.30
CA PHE A 70 -15.27 10.87 -4.75
C PHE A 70 -14.82 10.83 -3.29
N SER A 71 -15.71 10.43 -2.38
CA SER A 71 -15.40 10.33 -0.95
C SER A 71 -14.14 9.49 -0.65
N ALA A 72 -13.93 8.40 -1.41
CA ALA A 72 -12.75 7.54 -1.27
C ALA A 72 -11.42 8.24 -1.63
N MET A 73 -11.46 9.37 -2.33
CA MET A 73 -10.29 10.15 -2.76
C MET A 73 -10.08 11.42 -1.93
N TYR A 74 -10.74 11.55 -0.77
CA TYR A 74 -10.72 12.78 0.02
C TYR A 74 -9.31 13.30 0.37
N LYS A 75 -8.34 12.40 0.57
CA LYS A 75 -6.94 12.76 0.84
C LYS A 75 -6.25 13.37 -0.38
N PHE A 76 -6.55 12.87 -1.58
CA PHE A 76 -5.98 13.34 -2.85
C PHE A 76 -6.33 14.82 -3.11
N TYR A 77 -7.52 15.25 -2.73
CA TYR A 77 -8.01 16.62 -2.95
C TYR A 77 -7.35 17.71 -2.09
N THR A 78 -6.52 17.31 -1.11
CA THR A 78 -5.67 18.22 -0.33
C THR A 78 -4.65 18.92 -1.22
N GLU A 79 -4.09 18.19 -2.20
CA GLU A 79 -3.02 18.67 -3.08
C GLU A 79 -3.46 18.80 -4.54
N ASN A 80 -4.66 18.29 -4.87
CA ASN A 80 -5.20 18.30 -6.22
C ASN A 80 -6.53 19.06 -6.23
N PRO A 81 -6.74 19.96 -7.21
CA PRO A 81 -7.91 20.82 -7.19
C PRO A 81 -9.19 20.03 -7.45
N ILE A 82 -10.26 20.39 -6.75
CA ILE A 82 -11.61 19.84 -6.97
C ILE A 82 -12.43 20.68 -7.96
N GLY A 83 -11.88 21.79 -8.43
CA GLY A 83 -12.57 22.71 -9.32
C GLY A 83 -11.79 23.98 -9.56
N LYS A 84 -12.41 24.86 -10.35
CA LYS A 84 -11.87 26.16 -10.74
C LYS A 84 -12.96 27.21 -10.73
N ILE A 85 -12.58 28.43 -10.38
CA ILE A 85 -13.44 29.61 -10.55
C ILE A 85 -12.81 30.58 -11.53
N LYS A 86 -13.67 31.26 -12.27
CA LYS A 86 -13.31 32.35 -13.15
C LYS A 86 -13.68 33.66 -12.43
N VAL A 87 -12.69 34.54 -12.32
CA VAL A 87 -12.80 35.79 -11.58
C VAL A 87 -12.51 36.94 -12.53
N THR A 88 -13.35 37.96 -12.52
CA THR A 88 -13.24 39.12 -13.40
C THR A 88 -13.23 40.40 -12.59
N ASN A 89 -12.27 41.30 -12.83
CA ASN A 89 -12.28 42.64 -12.25
C ASN A 89 -13.22 43.54 -13.07
N ARG A 90 -14.41 43.81 -12.54
CA ARG A 90 -15.41 44.67 -13.21
C ARG A 90 -15.34 46.13 -12.77
N SER A 91 -14.41 46.45 -11.87
CA SER A 91 -14.19 47.83 -11.44
C SER A 91 -13.13 48.54 -12.27
N GLN A 92 -13.08 49.85 -12.12
CA GLN A 92 -12.01 50.70 -12.67
C GLN A 92 -10.81 50.78 -11.72
N VAL A 93 -10.79 49.99 -10.64
CA VAL A 93 -9.74 49.97 -9.62
C VAL A 93 -8.91 48.71 -9.77
N LYS A 94 -7.59 48.89 -9.68
CA LYS A 94 -6.63 47.79 -9.62
C LYS A 94 -6.79 47.00 -8.32
N ILE A 95 -6.78 45.68 -8.41
CA ILE A 95 -6.78 44.81 -7.24
C ILE A 95 -5.35 44.43 -6.89
N ASP A 96 -4.94 44.60 -5.64
CA ASP A 96 -3.56 44.36 -5.20
C ASP A 96 -3.30 42.87 -4.98
N ARG A 97 -4.28 42.17 -4.39
CA ARG A 97 -4.19 40.75 -4.04
C ARG A 97 -5.56 40.12 -4.02
N PHE A 98 -5.69 38.87 -4.44
CA PHE A 98 -6.96 38.13 -4.39
C PHE A 98 -6.74 36.62 -4.27
N TRP A 99 -7.68 35.93 -3.63
CA TRP A 99 -7.69 34.47 -3.45
C TRP A 99 -9.11 33.99 -3.17
N ALA A 100 -9.35 32.69 -3.35
CA ALA A 100 -10.62 32.06 -3.04
C ALA A 100 -10.49 31.16 -1.81
N GLU A 101 -11.51 31.18 -0.97
CA GLU A 101 -11.73 30.19 0.08
C GLU A 101 -12.89 29.29 -0.30
N LEU A 102 -12.73 27.99 -0.11
CA LEU A 102 -13.78 27.00 -0.26
C LEU A 102 -14.19 26.47 1.11
N THR A 103 -15.49 26.33 1.34
CA THR A 103 -16.04 25.65 2.52
C THR A 103 -17.19 24.76 2.10
N ILE A 104 -17.14 23.50 2.51
CA ILE A 104 -18.22 22.54 2.36
C ILE A 104 -18.66 22.17 3.78
N LYS A 105 -19.84 22.66 4.17
CA LYS A 105 -20.34 22.59 5.54
C LYS A 105 -20.35 21.14 6.05
N ASP A 106 -20.00 20.94 7.31
CA ASP A 106 -19.98 19.66 8.05
C ASP A 106 -18.86 18.67 7.63
N TYR A 107 -18.28 18.84 6.43
CA TYR A 107 -17.25 17.96 5.87
C TYR A 107 -15.85 18.58 5.85
N MET A 108 -15.73 19.85 6.23
CA MET A 108 -14.45 20.56 6.36
C MET A 108 -14.41 21.23 7.73
N ASP A 109 -13.30 21.08 8.45
CA ASP A 109 -13.12 21.72 9.76
C ASP A 109 -12.75 23.20 9.61
N TYR A 110 -12.05 23.54 8.54
CA TYR A 110 -11.66 24.91 8.19
C TYR A 110 -11.79 25.14 6.68
N PRO A 111 -12.00 26.40 6.22
CA PRO A 111 -11.95 26.72 4.81
C PRO A 111 -10.57 26.41 4.21
N SER A 112 -10.54 25.93 2.97
CA SER A 112 -9.30 25.78 2.20
C SER A 112 -9.09 26.99 1.29
N GLU A 113 -7.84 27.43 1.15
CA GLU A 113 -7.48 28.58 0.33
C GLU A 113 -6.89 28.17 -1.03
N SER A 114 -7.20 28.92 -2.08
CA SER A 114 -6.43 28.91 -3.31
C SER A 114 -5.05 29.55 -3.10
N PRO A 115 -4.09 29.40 -4.04
CA PRO A 115 -2.94 30.28 -4.11
C PRO A 115 -3.38 31.76 -4.11
N ARG A 116 -2.55 32.62 -3.54
CA ARG A 116 -2.78 34.07 -3.56
C ARG A 116 -2.21 34.64 -4.84
N TYR A 117 -3.03 35.42 -5.53
CA TYR A 117 -2.66 36.09 -6.77
C TYR A 117 -2.43 37.56 -6.48
N HIS A 118 -1.54 38.16 -7.27
CA HIS A 118 -1.14 39.55 -7.12
C HIS A 118 -1.47 40.32 -8.38
N VAL A 119 -1.96 41.54 -8.19
CA VAL A 119 -2.26 42.50 -9.26
C VAL A 119 -3.31 41.97 -10.24
N MET A 120 -4.47 42.61 -10.27
CA MET A 120 -5.47 42.40 -11.31
C MET A 120 -5.89 43.75 -11.87
N GLU A 121 -5.65 43.95 -13.16
CA GLU A 121 -5.99 45.20 -13.81
C GLU A 121 -7.50 45.29 -14.09
N PRO A 122 -8.07 46.50 -14.26
CA PRO A 122 -9.46 46.68 -14.67
C PRO A 122 -9.81 45.87 -15.93
N GLY A 123 -10.90 45.11 -15.90
CA GLY A 123 -11.34 44.26 -17.01
C GLY A 123 -10.58 42.94 -17.17
N GLU A 124 -9.50 42.71 -16.41
CA GLU A 124 -8.75 41.45 -16.46
C GLU A 124 -9.60 40.29 -15.92
N GLU A 125 -9.32 39.09 -16.44
CA GLU A 125 -9.93 37.84 -16.02
C GLU A 125 -8.87 36.82 -15.61
N LYS A 126 -9.10 36.11 -14.50
CA LYS A 126 -8.18 35.11 -13.97
C LYS A 126 -8.92 33.86 -13.52
N THR A 127 -8.31 32.71 -13.74
CA THR A 127 -8.80 31.43 -13.23
C THR A 127 -8.05 31.06 -11.96
N LEU A 128 -8.79 30.75 -10.90
CA LEU A 128 -8.27 30.27 -9.63
C LEU A 128 -8.68 28.82 -9.43
N THR A 129 -7.78 27.98 -8.96
CA THR A 129 -8.04 26.59 -8.59
C THR A 129 -8.56 26.51 -7.16
N LEU A 130 -9.54 25.63 -6.93
CA LEU A 130 -10.10 25.34 -5.61
C LEU A 130 -9.62 23.98 -5.13
N PHE A 131 -9.10 23.91 -3.90
CA PHE A 131 -8.71 22.68 -3.21
C PHE A 131 -9.70 22.39 -2.09
N ALA A 132 -9.75 21.16 -1.58
CA ALA A 132 -10.60 20.83 -0.44
C ALA A 132 -9.85 19.95 0.56
N VAL A 133 -9.92 20.32 1.83
CA VAL A 133 -9.37 19.53 2.94
C VAL A 133 -10.54 18.97 3.72
N PHE A 134 -10.93 17.74 3.39
CA PHE A 134 -12.08 17.08 4.00
C PHE A 134 -11.72 16.43 5.34
N ASN A 135 -12.63 16.49 6.30
CA ASN A 135 -12.59 15.68 7.50
C ASN A 135 -13.16 14.26 7.22
N ASN A 136 -12.99 13.33 8.15
CA ASN A 136 -13.35 11.92 7.93
C ASN A 136 -14.87 11.66 7.79
N ARG A 137 -15.75 12.63 8.11
CA ARG A 137 -17.20 12.47 7.94
C ARG A 137 -17.61 12.26 6.49
N ILE A 138 -16.77 12.66 5.54
CA ILE A 138 -16.98 12.39 4.11
C ILE A 138 -17.11 10.89 3.79
N LEU A 139 -16.55 10.02 4.64
CA LEU A 139 -16.64 8.56 4.53
C LEU A 139 -17.90 7.95 5.18
N GLU A 140 -18.71 8.76 5.86
CA GLU A 140 -20.02 8.31 6.41
C GLU A 140 -21.10 8.27 5.31
N PHE A 141 -20.79 8.83 4.13
CA PHE A 141 -21.73 9.04 3.05
C PHE A 141 -21.85 7.79 2.14
N THR A 142 -23.07 7.25 1.99
CA THR A 142 -23.35 5.97 1.32
C THR A 142 -24.22 6.07 0.07
N GLU A 143 -24.70 7.26 -0.28
CA GLU A 143 -25.49 7.52 -1.49
C GLU A 143 -24.80 8.59 -2.33
N ASP A 144 -25.27 8.94 -3.52
CA ASP A 144 -24.72 10.07 -4.29
C ASP A 144 -25.60 11.31 -4.04
N THR A 145 -25.03 12.45 -3.70
CA THR A 145 -25.84 13.65 -3.36
C THR A 145 -25.07 14.94 -3.68
N PRO A 146 -25.75 15.96 -4.22
CA PRO A 146 -25.17 17.28 -4.37
C PRO A 146 -24.94 17.94 -3.00
N LEU A 147 -23.72 18.36 -2.72
CA LEU A 147 -23.36 19.20 -1.60
C LEU A 147 -23.34 20.68 -2.00
N ASN A 148 -23.69 21.55 -1.04
CA ASN A 148 -23.54 22.99 -1.22
C ASN A 148 -22.12 23.42 -0.82
N ALA A 149 -21.32 23.81 -1.82
CA ALA A 149 -20.03 24.45 -1.62
C ALA A 149 -20.20 25.97 -1.55
N GLN A 150 -19.65 26.58 -0.51
CA GLN A 150 -19.54 28.02 -0.37
C GLN A 150 -18.14 28.46 -0.80
N ILE A 151 -18.08 29.37 -1.77
CA ILE A 151 -16.86 29.98 -2.27
C ILE A 151 -16.84 31.43 -1.82
N ASN A 152 -15.84 31.83 -1.06
CA ASN A 152 -15.60 33.22 -0.67
C ASN A 152 -14.38 33.74 -1.44
N LEU A 153 -14.60 34.62 -2.41
CA LEU A 153 -13.53 35.35 -3.10
C LEU A 153 -13.13 36.54 -2.24
N LYS A 154 -11.91 36.50 -1.69
CA LYS A 154 -11.33 37.58 -0.89
C LYS A 154 -10.34 38.38 -1.73
N PHE A 155 -10.32 39.69 -1.54
CA PHE A 155 -9.39 40.55 -2.25
C PHE A 155 -9.07 41.83 -1.49
N ILE A 156 -7.89 42.38 -1.77
CA ILE A 156 -7.40 43.64 -1.21
C ILE A 156 -7.30 44.64 -2.35
N ALA A 157 -7.89 45.82 -2.16
CA ALA A 157 -7.77 46.95 -3.06
C ALA A 157 -7.65 48.23 -2.23
N GLY A 158 -6.59 49.02 -2.47
CA GLY A 158 -6.38 50.28 -1.74
C GLY A 158 -6.20 50.08 -0.23
N GLY A 159 -5.59 48.96 0.17
CA GLY A 159 -5.33 48.63 1.58
C GLY A 159 -6.54 48.16 2.39
N LYS A 160 -7.72 48.01 1.78
CA LYS A 160 -8.93 47.44 2.41
C LYS A 160 -9.21 46.04 1.85
N GLU A 161 -9.68 45.15 2.71
CA GLU A 161 -10.10 43.79 2.33
C GLU A 161 -11.60 43.74 2.06
N TYR A 162 -11.96 42.98 1.03
CA TYR A 162 -13.32 42.78 0.54
C TYR A 162 -13.58 41.28 0.35
N THR A 163 -14.84 40.88 0.42
CA THR A 163 -15.25 39.49 0.22
C THR A 163 -16.52 39.41 -0.62
N VAL A 164 -16.53 38.49 -1.59
CA VAL A 164 -17.68 38.15 -2.41
C VAL A 164 -17.96 36.66 -2.28
N SER A 165 -19.17 36.30 -1.86
CA SER A 165 -19.55 34.90 -1.62
C SER A 165 -20.47 34.38 -2.72
N LYS A 166 -20.23 33.15 -3.18
CA LYS A 166 -21.09 32.41 -4.10
C LYS A 166 -21.30 30.99 -3.58
N LYS A 167 -22.54 30.51 -3.63
CA LYS A 167 -22.87 29.11 -3.34
C LYS A 167 -23.04 28.36 -4.65
N GLN A 168 -22.47 27.16 -4.73
CA GLN A 168 -22.54 26.32 -5.92
C GLN A 168 -22.70 24.87 -5.49
N ALA A 169 -23.55 24.11 -6.20
CA ALA A 169 -23.68 22.68 -5.99
C ALA A 169 -22.44 21.94 -6.52
N LEU A 170 -21.97 20.97 -5.75
CA LEU A 170 -20.89 20.03 -6.07
C LEU A 170 -21.44 18.62 -5.95
N ASN A 171 -21.22 17.76 -6.94
CA ASN A 171 -21.59 16.35 -6.82
C ASN A 171 -20.55 15.61 -5.99
N LEU A 172 -20.99 15.05 -4.86
CA LEU A 172 -20.19 14.11 -4.07
C LEU A 172 -20.69 12.70 -4.33
N TYR A 173 -19.78 11.84 -4.77
CA TYR A 173 -20.02 10.40 -4.91
C TYR A 173 -19.73 9.68 -3.61
N ASN A 174 -20.52 8.66 -3.33
CA ASN A 174 -20.46 7.88 -2.09
C ASN A 174 -19.06 7.29 -1.81
N ARG A 175 -18.88 6.82 -0.56
CA ARG A 175 -17.61 6.26 -0.08
C ARG A 175 -17.11 5.02 -0.83
N ASN A 176 -17.96 4.33 -1.58
CA ASN A 176 -17.61 3.14 -2.34
C ASN A 176 -17.33 3.45 -3.82
N ALA A 177 -17.66 4.66 -4.29
CA ALA A 177 -17.54 5.00 -5.69
C ALA A 177 -16.11 5.35 -6.13
N LEU A 178 -15.77 4.93 -7.35
CA LEU A 178 -14.64 5.41 -8.13
C LEU A 178 -14.97 5.44 -9.62
N ILE A 179 -14.06 6.00 -10.42
CA ILE A 179 -14.04 5.83 -11.88
C ILE A 179 -12.65 5.32 -12.28
N TRP A 180 -12.57 4.64 -13.42
CA TRP A 180 -11.35 3.98 -13.92
C TRP A 180 -10.46 4.87 -14.80
N ASP A 181 -10.58 6.20 -14.69
CA ASP A 181 -9.70 7.19 -15.36
C ASP A 181 -8.23 7.04 -14.94
N ASP A 182 -7.99 6.69 -13.68
CA ASP A 182 -6.70 6.33 -13.09
C ASP A 182 -6.88 5.08 -12.22
N PRO A 183 -6.49 3.89 -12.70
CA PRO A 183 -6.67 2.63 -11.97
C PRO A 183 -5.97 2.57 -10.61
N ARG A 184 -5.00 3.46 -10.36
CA ARG A 184 -4.34 3.58 -9.05
C ARG A 184 -5.31 4.00 -7.95
N LYS A 185 -6.48 4.56 -8.27
CA LYS A 185 -7.55 4.88 -7.30
C LYS A 185 -7.97 3.67 -6.46
N LEU A 186 -7.88 2.45 -7.00
CA LEU A 186 -8.20 1.23 -6.23
C LEU A 186 -7.33 1.09 -4.97
N ALA A 187 -6.12 1.69 -4.92
CA ALA A 187 -5.28 1.68 -3.73
C ALA A 187 -5.91 2.39 -2.53
N SER A 188 -6.84 3.34 -2.73
CA SER A 188 -7.61 3.94 -1.63
C SER A 188 -8.45 2.92 -0.85
N PHE A 189 -8.79 1.78 -1.47
CA PHE A 189 -9.59 0.71 -0.89
C PHE A 189 -8.75 -0.38 -0.21
N VAL A 190 -7.42 -0.38 -0.41
CA VAL A 190 -6.49 -1.30 0.25
C VAL A 190 -6.24 -0.86 1.69
N THR A 191 -7.18 -1.17 2.59
CA THR A 191 -7.24 -0.68 3.96
C THR A 191 -6.52 -1.60 4.96
N ALA A 192 -5.23 -1.84 4.75
CA ALA A 192 -4.41 -2.74 5.58
C ALA A 192 -4.37 -2.39 7.08
N LYS A 193 -4.63 -1.13 7.44
CA LYS A 193 -4.64 -0.65 8.85
C LYS A 193 -6.00 -0.78 9.53
N ASP A 194 -7.01 -1.24 8.81
CA ASP A 194 -8.35 -1.46 9.34
C ASP A 194 -8.37 -2.52 10.46
N ASN A 195 -9.19 -2.31 11.50
CA ASN A 195 -9.22 -3.23 12.64
C ASN A 195 -9.76 -4.62 12.26
N ALA A 196 -10.78 -4.70 11.40
CA ALA A 196 -11.33 -5.99 10.97
C ALA A 196 -10.30 -6.77 10.15
N VAL A 197 -9.61 -6.09 9.22
CA VAL A 197 -8.50 -6.67 8.43
C VAL A 197 -7.38 -7.16 9.34
N LYS A 198 -6.98 -6.33 10.32
CA LYS A 198 -5.93 -6.67 11.29
C LYS A 198 -6.29 -7.89 12.13
N ILE A 199 -7.51 -7.93 12.67
CA ILE A 199 -8.00 -9.06 13.47
C ILE A 199 -7.99 -10.32 12.62
N PHE A 200 -8.61 -10.30 11.43
CA PHE A 200 -8.68 -11.47 10.57
C PHE A 200 -7.28 -11.97 10.18
N ALA A 201 -6.42 -11.09 9.67
CA ALA A 201 -5.10 -11.49 9.20
C ALA A 201 -4.24 -12.05 10.33
N ARG A 202 -4.14 -11.35 11.46
CA ARG A 202 -3.21 -11.71 12.53
C ARG A 202 -3.67 -12.91 13.34
N GLU A 203 -4.97 -13.04 13.60
CA GLU A 203 -5.50 -14.20 14.33
C GLU A 203 -5.31 -15.49 13.51
N ILE A 204 -5.53 -15.44 12.18
CA ILE A 204 -5.23 -16.57 11.31
C ILE A 204 -3.76 -16.95 11.39
N ILE A 205 -2.83 -16.02 11.15
CA ILE A 205 -1.40 -16.37 11.19
C ILE A 205 -0.98 -16.89 12.58
N GLN A 206 -1.56 -16.35 13.64
CA GLN A 206 -1.28 -16.77 15.01
C GLN A 206 -1.67 -18.24 15.27
N GLN A 207 -2.77 -18.72 14.67
CA GLN A 207 -3.17 -20.12 14.75
C GLN A 207 -2.11 -21.07 14.13
N PHE A 208 -1.36 -20.62 13.12
CA PHE A 208 -0.39 -21.43 12.37
C PHE A 208 1.08 -21.18 12.76
N ARG A 209 1.35 -20.49 13.88
CA ARG A 209 2.72 -20.14 14.33
C ARG A 209 3.67 -21.33 14.49
N PHE A 210 3.15 -22.54 14.70
CA PHE A 210 3.93 -23.78 14.84
C PHE A 210 3.82 -24.73 13.64
N ALA A 211 3.03 -24.38 12.63
CA ALA A 211 2.83 -25.17 11.41
C ALA A 211 3.56 -24.49 10.24
N GLN A 212 4.89 -24.52 10.28
CA GLN A 212 5.76 -23.90 9.29
C GLN A 212 6.57 -24.96 8.56
N PHE A 213 6.64 -24.85 7.24
CA PHE A 213 7.40 -25.75 6.36
C PHE A 213 8.65 -25.05 5.87
N ASN A 214 9.83 -25.60 6.17
CA ASN A 214 11.09 -24.93 5.81
C ASN A 214 11.35 -24.92 4.31
N ALA A 215 10.80 -25.91 3.60
CA ALA A 215 10.94 -26.04 2.15
C ALA A 215 10.16 -24.99 1.34
N ILE A 216 9.18 -24.32 1.97
CA ILE A 216 8.27 -23.40 1.30
C ILE A 216 8.51 -21.98 1.80
N ASN A 217 8.53 -21.01 0.89
CA ASN A 217 8.71 -19.60 1.23
C ASN A 217 7.69 -19.13 2.30
N ALA A 218 8.14 -18.34 3.28
CA ALA A 218 7.31 -17.93 4.41
C ALA A 218 6.14 -17.00 4.02
N ASN A 219 6.35 -16.08 3.07
CA ASN A 219 5.27 -15.21 2.58
C ASN A 219 4.24 -16.01 1.79
N LEU A 220 4.68 -16.99 1.00
CA LEU A 220 3.81 -17.94 0.32
C LEU A 220 2.96 -18.72 1.34
N GLN A 221 3.55 -19.25 2.41
CA GLN A 221 2.79 -19.94 3.46
C GLN A 221 1.71 -19.06 4.09
N LYS A 222 2.03 -17.81 4.43
CA LYS A 222 1.05 -16.84 4.97
C LYS A 222 -0.07 -16.55 3.97
N ALA A 223 0.27 -16.40 2.69
CA ALA A 223 -0.70 -16.21 1.63
C ALA A 223 -1.66 -17.41 1.50
N LEU A 224 -1.14 -18.65 1.49
CA LEU A 224 -1.95 -19.87 1.48
C LEU A 224 -2.87 -19.95 2.71
N GLN A 225 -2.38 -19.59 3.91
CA GLN A 225 -3.16 -19.59 5.15
C GLN A 225 -4.34 -18.64 5.06
N LEU A 226 -4.11 -17.39 4.62
CA LEU A 226 -5.17 -16.40 4.46
C LEU A 226 -6.16 -16.79 3.36
N PHE A 227 -5.69 -17.31 2.22
CA PHE A 227 -6.55 -17.71 1.11
C PHE A 227 -7.49 -18.86 1.50
N ASN A 228 -6.93 -19.90 2.14
CA ASN A 228 -7.72 -21.01 2.65
C ASN A 228 -8.67 -20.56 3.78
N ALA A 229 -8.24 -19.64 4.65
CA ALA A 229 -9.09 -19.08 5.70
C ALA A 229 -10.29 -18.33 5.12
N LEU A 230 -10.10 -17.51 4.08
CA LEU A 230 -11.20 -16.84 3.38
C LEU A 230 -12.17 -17.83 2.71
N GLY A 231 -11.65 -18.91 2.13
CA GLY A 231 -12.46 -20.00 1.58
C GLY A 231 -13.35 -20.66 2.64
N VAL A 232 -12.76 -21.04 3.79
CA VAL A 232 -13.50 -21.64 4.92
C VAL A 232 -14.45 -20.63 5.58
N TYR A 233 -14.06 -19.35 5.61
CA TYR A 233 -14.89 -18.27 6.13
C TYR A 233 -16.20 -18.10 5.32
N GLY A 234 -16.20 -18.58 4.08
CA GLY A 234 -17.35 -18.59 3.18
C GLY A 234 -17.38 -17.37 2.26
N MET A 235 -16.21 -16.79 1.92
CA MET A 235 -16.13 -15.74 0.92
C MET A 235 -16.60 -16.25 -0.44
N THR A 236 -17.48 -15.50 -1.09
CA THR A 236 -18.07 -15.85 -2.38
C THR A 236 -17.85 -14.76 -3.42
N TYR A 237 -17.44 -15.16 -4.62
CA TYR A 237 -17.44 -14.26 -5.76
C TYR A 237 -18.87 -14.04 -6.24
N ILE A 238 -19.28 -12.78 -6.31
CA ILE A 238 -20.56 -12.36 -6.90
C ILE A 238 -20.22 -11.33 -7.97
N ALA A 239 -20.43 -11.69 -9.24
CA ALA A 239 -20.27 -10.73 -10.31
C ALA A 239 -21.31 -9.60 -10.15
N ASP A 240 -20.88 -8.34 -10.24
CA ASP A 240 -21.79 -7.20 -10.19
C ASP A 240 -22.79 -7.26 -11.38
N PRO A 241 -24.11 -7.34 -11.12
CA PRO A 241 -25.13 -7.37 -12.17
C PRO A 241 -25.38 -6.01 -12.84
N LYS A 242 -24.99 -4.89 -12.21
CA LYS A 242 -25.19 -3.51 -12.71
C LYS A 242 -23.93 -2.97 -13.40
N THR A 243 -22.76 -3.35 -12.91
CA THR A 243 -21.46 -2.79 -13.30
C THR A 243 -20.43 -3.89 -13.57
N PRO A 244 -20.72 -4.90 -14.41
CA PRO A 244 -19.71 -5.92 -14.70
C PRO A 244 -18.48 -5.24 -15.29
N PHE A 245 -17.31 -5.43 -14.67
CA PHE A 245 -16.03 -4.84 -15.06
C PHE A 245 -15.78 -4.90 -16.59
N LYS A 246 -16.33 -5.95 -17.22
CA LYS A 246 -16.55 -6.17 -18.67
C LYS A 246 -16.95 -4.94 -19.50
N ALA A 247 -17.79 -4.04 -18.98
CA ALA A 247 -18.30 -2.88 -19.72
C ALA A 247 -17.69 -1.54 -19.29
N PHE A 248 -17.30 -1.40 -18.01
CA PHE A 248 -16.97 -0.10 -17.42
C PHE A 248 -15.49 0.24 -17.45
N SER A 249 -14.59 -0.76 -17.41
CA SER A 249 -13.14 -0.53 -17.55
C SER A 249 -12.74 0.16 -18.88
N LYS A 250 -13.58 0.04 -19.91
CA LYS A 250 -13.43 0.71 -21.22
C LYS A 250 -14.04 2.12 -21.27
N LEU A 251 -14.91 2.45 -20.31
CA LEU A 251 -15.62 3.72 -20.22
C LEU A 251 -15.05 4.54 -19.06
N LYS A 252 -14.05 5.38 -19.34
CA LYS A 252 -13.29 6.15 -18.31
C LYS A 252 -14.12 6.96 -17.32
N HIS A 253 -15.37 7.29 -17.64
CA HIS A 253 -16.27 8.12 -16.83
C HIS A 253 -17.39 7.33 -16.14
N ALA A 254 -17.35 6.01 -16.24
CA ALA A 254 -18.41 5.17 -15.74
C ALA A 254 -18.09 4.79 -14.28
N VAL A 255 -19.03 5.09 -13.38
CA VAL A 255 -18.85 4.93 -11.93
C VAL A 255 -18.95 3.46 -11.56
N ASP A 256 -17.99 3.01 -10.74
CA ASP A 256 -17.89 1.68 -10.17
C ASP A 256 -17.91 1.74 -8.64
N TYR A 257 -18.31 0.66 -7.98
CA TYR A 257 -18.56 0.62 -6.53
C TYR A 257 -17.76 -0.48 -5.85
N VAL A 258 -16.66 -0.11 -5.20
CA VAL A 258 -15.75 -1.05 -4.52
C VAL A 258 -16.10 -1.13 -3.03
N GLN A 259 -16.38 -2.32 -2.55
CA GLN A 259 -16.53 -2.63 -1.13
C GLN A 259 -15.19 -2.55 -0.42
N TYR A 260 -15.20 -1.94 0.76
CA TYR A 260 -14.02 -1.99 1.61
C TYR A 260 -13.80 -3.41 2.15
N PRO A 261 -12.54 -3.83 2.37
CA PRO A 261 -12.19 -5.13 2.94
C PRO A 261 -13.02 -5.55 4.17
N ARG A 262 -13.32 -4.62 5.08
CA ARG A 262 -14.17 -4.90 6.25
C ARG A 262 -15.62 -5.25 5.87
N ASP A 263 -16.16 -4.62 4.83
CA ASP A 263 -17.53 -4.82 4.36
C ASP A 263 -17.59 -6.13 3.57
N ALA A 264 -16.59 -6.41 2.72
CA ALA A 264 -16.43 -7.70 2.05
C ALA A 264 -16.37 -8.87 3.05
N LEU A 265 -15.59 -8.75 4.13
CA LEU A 265 -15.60 -9.73 5.23
C LEU A 265 -16.97 -9.83 5.91
N ARG A 266 -17.64 -8.70 6.15
CA ARG A 266 -18.93 -8.68 6.84
C ARG A 266 -20.03 -9.38 6.04
N PHE A 267 -20.08 -9.14 4.73
CA PHE A 267 -21.09 -9.70 3.84
C PHE A 267 -20.68 -11.04 3.23
N LYS A 268 -19.40 -11.41 3.37
CA LYS A 268 -18.80 -12.64 2.83
C LYS A 268 -18.90 -12.75 1.32
N ASN A 269 -18.86 -11.62 0.63
CA ASN A 269 -18.91 -11.57 -0.81
C ASN A 269 -18.10 -10.39 -1.37
N GLY A 270 -17.92 -10.40 -2.67
CA GLY A 270 -17.34 -9.33 -3.45
C GLY A 270 -17.15 -9.76 -4.90
N ASP A 271 -16.94 -8.79 -5.79
CA ASP A 271 -16.50 -9.03 -7.15
C ASP A 271 -14.96 -9.07 -7.26
N CYS A 272 -14.40 -8.84 -8.47
CA CYS A 272 -12.97 -9.00 -8.70
C CYS A 272 -12.11 -7.98 -7.94
N ASP A 273 -12.54 -6.73 -7.89
CA ASP A 273 -11.85 -5.61 -7.27
C ASP A 273 -12.08 -5.57 -5.77
N ASP A 274 -13.28 -5.92 -5.29
CA ASP A 274 -13.56 -6.14 -3.87
C ASP A 274 -12.63 -7.19 -3.26
N LEU A 275 -12.57 -8.37 -3.89
CA LEU A 275 -11.80 -9.50 -3.39
C LEU A 275 -10.29 -9.27 -3.55
N SER A 276 -9.87 -8.56 -4.60
CA SER A 276 -8.48 -8.15 -4.78
C SER A 276 -8.05 -7.13 -3.72
N ALA A 277 -8.87 -6.12 -3.44
CA ALA A 277 -8.59 -5.14 -2.39
C ALA A 277 -8.58 -5.79 -0.99
N LEU A 278 -9.50 -6.73 -0.73
CA LEU A 278 -9.52 -7.51 0.51
C LEU A 278 -8.24 -8.33 0.70
N TYR A 279 -7.88 -9.15 -0.28
CA TYR A 279 -6.74 -10.05 -0.14
C TYR A 279 -5.41 -9.27 -0.08
N ALA A 280 -5.28 -8.19 -0.87
CA ALA A 280 -4.16 -7.27 -0.78
C ALA A 280 -4.04 -6.64 0.62
N SER A 281 -5.14 -6.17 1.19
CA SER A 281 -5.16 -5.55 2.53
C SER A 281 -4.74 -6.51 3.64
N LEU A 282 -5.17 -7.77 3.54
CA LEU A 282 -4.78 -8.81 4.51
C LEU A 282 -3.28 -9.11 4.45
N LEU A 283 -2.73 -9.21 3.24
CA LEU A 283 -1.29 -9.46 3.03
C LEU A 283 -0.44 -8.26 3.47
N GLU A 284 -0.85 -7.04 3.14
CA GLU A 284 -0.16 -5.82 3.56
C GLU A 284 -0.22 -5.62 5.08
N ASN A 285 -1.29 -6.05 5.76
CA ASN A 285 -1.34 -6.05 7.22
C ASN A 285 -0.21 -6.89 7.85
N LEU A 286 0.23 -7.94 7.14
CA LEU A 286 1.34 -8.81 7.51
C LEU A 286 2.71 -8.30 7.03
N GLY A 287 2.75 -7.13 6.38
CA GLY A 287 3.97 -6.55 5.81
C GLY A 287 4.41 -7.19 4.49
N ILE A 288 3.51 -7.88 3.79
CA ILE A 288 3.79 -8.47 2.47
C ILE A 288 3.40 -7.44 1.41
N GLU A 289 4.36 -7.04 0.58
CA GLU A 289 4.12 -6.11 -0.53
C GLU A 289 3.16 -6.73 -1.55
N THR A 290 2.23 -5.92 -2.07
CA THR A 290 1.24 -6.36 -3.07
C THR A 290 1.23 -5.46 -4.31
N ALA A 291 0.66 -5.97 -5.39
CA ALA A 291 0.43 -5.21 -6.62
C ALA A 291 -0.93 -5.61 -7.20
N LEU A 292 -1.62 -4.66 -7.81
CA LEU A 292 -2.85 -4.88 -8.56
C LEU A 292 -2.47 -5.14 -10.01
N VAL A 293 -3.15 -6.10 -10.63
CA VAL A 293 -2.96 -6.47 -12.03
C VAL A 293 -4.26 -6.29 -12.76
N LEU A 294 -4.26 -5.36 -13.70
CA LEU A 294 -5.37 -5.13 -14.59
C LEU A 294 -5.08 -5.80 -15.92
N VAL A 295 -5.99 -6.67 -16.33
CA VAL A 295 -6.06 -7.22 -17.68
C VAL A 295 -7.42 -6.85 -18.27
N PRO A 296 -7.65 -6.99 -19.58
CA PRO A 296 -8.94 -6.66 -20.16
C PRO A 296 -10.05 -7.41 -19.44
N GLU A 297 -11.05 -6.67 -19.00
CA GLU A 297 -12.25 -7.21 -18.36
C GLU A 297 -11.99 -7.99 -17.05
N HIS A 298 -10.81 -7.87 -16.42
CA HIS A 298 -10.56 -8.50 -15.11
C HIS A 298 -9.48 -7.80 -14.25
N ILE A 299 -9.62 -7.90 -12.93
CA ILE A 299 -8.59 -7.51 -11.95
C ILE A 299 -8.19 -8.72 -11.11
N LEU A 300 -6.88 -8.88 -10.92
CA LEU A 300 -6.29 -9.83 -9.99
C LEU A 300 -5.16 -9.14 -9.22
N MET A 301 -4.45 -9.87 -8.36
CA MET A 301 -3.36 -9.28 -7.57
C MET A 301 -2.10 -10.15 -7.54
N LEU A 302 -0.96 -9.53 -7.25
CA LEU A 302 0.33 -10.17 -6.99
C LEU A 302 0.76 -9.93 -5.56
N PHE A 303 1.41 -10.91 -4.93
CA PHE A 303 2.14 -10.66 -3.68
C PHE A 303 3.62 -11.01 -3.82
N ASN A 304 4.43 -10.27 -3.07
CA ASN A 304 5.87 -10.42 -3.10
C ASN A 304 6.33 -11.55 -2.17
N THR A 305 7.08 -12.49 -2.73
CA THR A 305 7.68 -13.58 -1.93
C THR A 305 8.88 -13.13 -1.11
N GLY A 306 9.45 -11.96 -1.43
CA GLY A 306 10.71 -11.45 -0.87
C GLY A 306 11.96 -12.11 -1.47
N VAL A 307 11.79 -13.07 -2.38
CA VAL A 307 12.91 -13.79 -3.02
C VAL A 307 13.41 -12.99 -4.23
N PRO A 308 14.74 -12.77 -4.35
CA PRO A 308 15.31 -12.17 -5.57
C PRO A 308 15.04 -13.00 -6.81
N GLU A 309 14.86 -12.36 -7.96
CA GLU A 309 14.62 -13.03 -9.25
C GLU A 309 15.69 -14.08 -9.58
N SER A 310 16.96 -13.80 -9.26
CA SER A 310 18.08 -14.74 -9.45
C SER A 310 17.93 -16.05 -8.65
N LYS A 311 17.00 -16.09 -7.70
CA LYS A 311 16.70 -17.21 -6.80
C LYS A 311 15.27 -17.73 -6.98
N ALA A 312 14.60 -17.44 -8.10
CA ALA A 312 13.23 -17.87 -8.39
C ALA A 312 12.96 -19.35 -8.14
N GLN A 313 13.95 -20.20 -8.40
CA GLN A 313 13.94 -21.63 -8.15
C GLN A 313 13.80 -22.07 -6.67
N GLU A 314 13.98 -21.14 -5.71
CA GLU A 314 13.67 -21.31 -4.29
C GLU A 314 12.15 -21.18 -4.00
N VAL A 315 11.39 -20.51 -4.90
CA VAL A 315 9.93 -20.39 -4.82
C VAL A 315 9.24 -21.48 -5.62
N SER A 316 9.63 -21.65 -6.89
CA SER A 316 9.06 -22.63 -7.81
C SER A 316 10.04 -22.94 -8.95
N GLN A 317 10.18 -24.20 -9.33
CA GLN A 317 10.89 -24.61 -10.55
C GLN A 317 10.12 -24.23 -11.82
N ASP A 318 8.80 -24.09 -11.74
CA ASP A 318 7.96 -23.66 -12.85
C ASP A 318 7.91 -22.13 -12.90
N GLN A 319 8.77 -21.56 -13.75
CA GLN A 319 8.88 -20.11 -13.94
C GLN A 319 7.70 -19.52 -14.70
N ALA A 320 6.93 -20.31 -15.46
CA ALA A 320 5.76 -19.81 -16.20
C ALA A 320 4.64 -19.33 -15.25
N ASN A 321 4.68 -19.78 -14.00
CA ASN A 321 3.75 -19.37 -12.96
C ASN A 321 4.26 -18.20 -12.11
N LEU A 322 5.43 -17.63 -12.40
CA LEU A 322 6.02 -16.54 -11.63
C LEU A 322 5.94 -15.21 -12.38
N VAL A 323 5.84 -14.12 -11.64
CA VAL A 323 5.97 -12.76 -12.17
C VAL A 323 7.23 -12.12 -11.58
N PHE A 324 8.04 -11.51 -12.44
CA PHE A 324 9.24 -10.79 -12.01
C PHE A 324 8.97 -9.28 -12.06
N LEU A 325 9.06 -8.63 -10.90
CA LEU A 325 8.79 -7.20 -10.75
C LEU A 325 9.80 -6.62 -9.77
N ASN A 326 10.53 -5.59 -10.22
CA ASN A 326 11.59 -4.91 -9.47
C ASN A 326 12.68 -5.87 -8.92
N GLY A 327 13.09 -6.85 -9.74
CA GLY A 327 14.14 -7.82 -9.38
C GLY A 327 13.75 -8.82 -8.28
N LYS A 328 12.46 -8.91 -7.93
CA LYS A 328 11.90 -9.85 -6.96
C LYS A 328 10.88 -10.77 -7.62
N VAL A 329 10.62 -11.89 -6.97
CA VAL A 329 9.66 -12.91 -7.40
C VAL A 329 8.30 -12.65 -6.78
N TRP A 330 7.29 -12.54 -7.62
CA TRP A 330 5.90 -12.29 -7.25
C TRP A 330 5.00 -13.43 -7.70
N ILE A 331 3.94 -13.66 -6.93
CA ILE A 331 2.98 -14.72 -7.19
C ILE A 331 1.64 -14.08 -7.55
N PRO A 332 1.12 -14.32 -8.77
CA PRO A 332 -0.21 -13.89 -9.14
C PRO A 332 -1.26 -14.76 -8.45
N VAL A 333 -2.37 -14.15 -8.04
CA VAL A 333 -3.49 -14.83 -7.41
C VAL A 333 -4.79 -14.33 -8.01
N GLU A 334 -5.54 -15.26 -8.61
CA GLU A 334 -6.92 -15.03 -9.03
C GLU A 334 -7.87 -15.11 -7.83
N THR A 335 -8.22 -13.95 -7.26
CA THR A 335 -9.01 -13.83 -6.03
C THR A 335 -10.48 -14.22 -6.23
N THR A 336 -10.98 -14.27 -7.45
CA THR A 336 -12.34 -14.79 -7.74
C THR A 336 -12.46 -16.29 -7.51
N LEU A 337 -11.35 -17.00 -7.36
CA LEU A 337 -11.29 -18.44 -7.04
C LEU A 337 -11.20 -18.72 -5.54
N LEU A 338 -11.52 -17.75 -4.68
CA LEU A 338 -11.70 -18.00 -3.24
C LEU A 338 -12.71 -19.14 -3.01
N GLY A 339 -12.34 -20.07 -2.12
CA GLY A 339 -13.07 -21.32 -1.91
C GLY A 339 -12.61 -22.50 -2.79
N LYS A 340 -11.72 -22.26 -3.78
CA LYS A 340 -10.94 -23.29 -4.47
C LYS A 340 -9.58 -23.47 -3.81
N SER A 341 -8.76 -24.35 -4.39
CA SER A 341 -7.37 -24.55 -3.95
C SER A 341 -6.51 -23.34 -4.32
N PHE A 342 -5.55 -22.96 -3.47
CA PHE A 342 -4.68 -21.83 -3.75
C PHE A 342 -3.86 -22.04 -5.04
N LEU A 343 -3.41 -23.27 -5.29
CA LEU A 343 -2.63 -23.58 -6.50
C LEU A 343 -3.44 -23.32 -7.78
N GLU A 344 -4.74 -23.62 -7.77
CA GLU A 344 -5.62 -23.31 -8.91
C GLU A 344 -5.73 -21.79 -9.14
N ALA A 345 -5.88 -21.01 -8.06
CA ALA A 345 -5.92 -19.56 -8.12
C ALA A 345 -4.61 -18.95 -8.60
N TRP A 346 -3.47 -19.50 -8.18
CA TRP A 346 -2.15 -19.09 -8.61
C TRP A 346 -1.95 -19.36 -10.11
N GLU A 347 -2.16 -20.59 -10.55
CA GLU A 347 -1.99 -20.95 -11.97
C GLU A 347 -2.99 -20.21 -12.87
N ALA A 348 -4.22 -19.96 -12.40
CA ALA A 348 -5.18 -19.16 -13.14
C ALA A 348 -4.72 -17.70 -13.30
N GLY A 349 -4.18 -17.09 -12.24
CA GLY A 349 -3.61 -15.74 -12.29
C GLY A 349 -2.44 -15.65 -13.27
N ALA A 350 -1.51 -16.61 -13.21
CA ALA A 350 -0.36 -16.67 -14.13
C ALA A 350 -0.79 -16.85 -15.60
N ARG A 351 -1.77 -17.73 -15.85
CA ARG A 351 -2.33 -17.92 -17.20
C ARG A 351 -2.96 -16.65 -17.73
N LYS A 352 -3.75 -15.94 -16.93
CA LYS A 352 -4.39 -14.67 -17.34
C LYS A 352 -3.37 -13.60 -17.71
N ILE A 353 -2.32 -13.44 -16.90
CA ILE A 353 -1.22 -12.52 -17.22
C ILE A 353 -0.58 -12.92 -18.55
N THR A 354 -0.17 -14.18 -18.68
CA THR A 354 0.53 -14.67 -19.89
C THR A 354 -0.32 -14.51 -21.16
N GLN A 355 -1.63 -14.77 -21.07
CA GLN A 355 -2.57 -14.62 -22.19
C GLN A 355 -2.63 -13.18 -22.72
N HIS A 356 -2.57 -12.18 -21.85
CA HIS A 356 -2.68 -10.77 -22.22
C HIS A 356 -1.33 -10.04 -22.34
N GLN A 357 -0.23 -10.70 -21.99
CA GLN A 357 1.10 -10.10 -21.98
C GLN A 357 1.60 -9.74 -23.38
N ASN A 358 1.33 -10.59 -24.37
CA ASN A 358 1.78 -10.37 -25.75
C ASN A 358 1.07 -9.19 -26.44
N GLU A 359 -0.09 -8.77 -25.93
CA GLU A 359 -0.89 -7.67 -26.50
C GLU A 359 -0.63 -6.32 -25.78
N ASN A 360 0.34 -6.25 -24.87
CA ASN A 360 0.58 -5.07 -24.00
C ASN A 360 -0.67 -4.64 -23.21
N GLN A 361 -1.53 -5.61 -22.87
CA GLN A 361 -2.80 -5.38 -22.17
C GLN A 361 -2.72 -5.63 -20.66
N VAL A 362 -1.54 -5.94 -20.14
CA VAL A 362 -1.32 -6.16 -18.71
C VAL A 362 -0.76 -4.89 -18.08
N LEU A 363 -1.48 -4.31 -17.13
CA LEU A 363 -1.01 -3.21 -16.31
C LEU A 363 -0.79 -3.71 -14.87
N ILE A 364 0.45 -3.66 -14.40
CA ILE A 364 0.83 -4.01 -13.03
C ILE A 364 1.09 -2.73 -12.25
N LEU A 365 0.39 -2.55 -11.13
CA LEU A 365 0.48 -1.39 -10.26
C LEU A 365 0.84 -1.84 -8.84
N GLU A 366 2.07 -1.56 -8.41
CA GLU A 366 2.42 -1.75 -6.99
C GLU A 366 1.52 -0.89 -6.12
N THR A 367 0.88 -1.51 -5.13
CA THR A 367 -0.07 -0.81 -4.25
C THR A 367 0.61 0.28 -3.44
N SER A 368 1.89 0.11 -3.09
CA SER A 368 2.71 1.13 -2.42
C SER A 368 2.91 2.39 -3.27
N GLN A 369 3.16 2.23 -4.57
CA GLN A 369 3.28 3.36 -5.50
C GLN A 369 1.92 3.99 -5.80
N ALA A 370 0.88 3.18 -5.95
CA ALA A 370 -0.48 3.68 -6.16
C ALA A 370 -0.97 4.46 -4.93
N SER A 371 -0.69 3.97 -3.72
CA SER A 371 -1.07 4.60 -2.45
C SER A 371 -0.34 5.90 -2.14
N SER A 372 0.85 6.16 -2.74
CA SER A 372 1.49 7.46 -2.61
C SER A 372 0.73 8.57 -3.31
N ARG A 373 -0.11 8.23 -4.31
CA ARG A 373 -1.00 9.15 -5.02
C ARG A 373 -2.43 9.10 -4.46
N TYR A 374 -2.95 7.90 -4.20
CA TYR A 374 -4.30 7.64 -3.71
C TYR A 374 -4.21 6.90 -2.38
N ALA A 375 -4.00 7.64 -1.30
CA ALA A 375 -3.76 7.07 0.02
C ALA A 375 -5.00 6.28 0.52
N PRO A 376 -4.81 5.08 1.11
CA PRO A 376 -5.87 4.28 1.71
C PRO A 376 -6.75 5.10 2.65
N VAL A 377 -8.06 4.91 2.56
CA VAL A 377 -9.01 5.61 3.42
C VAL A 377 -8.79 5.28 4.89
N SER A 378 -9.18 6.20 5.76
CA SER A 378 -9.20 5.99 7.21
C SER A 378 -10.64 5.82 7.65
N LEU A 379 -11.17 4.61 7.44
CA LEU A 379 -12.56 4.30 7.75
C LEU A 379 -12.90 4.60 9.21
N PRO A 380 -14.10 5.12 9.50
CA PRO A 380 -14.56 5.31 10.86
C PRO A 380 -14.46 4.01 11.69
N PRO A 381 -14.24 4.11 13.01
CA PRO A 381 -14.24 2.93 13.88
C PRO A 381 -15.54 2.12 13.72
N SER A 382 -15.41 0.80 13.76
CA SER A 382 -16.54 -0.14 13.74
C SER A 382 -16.45 -1.04 14.95
N ALA A 383 -17.58 -1.26 15.63
CA ALA A 383 -17.70 -2.23 16.71
C ALA A 383 -17.82 -3.68 16.20
N TRP A 384 -18.15 -3.86 14.92
CA TRP A 384 -18.19 -5.18 14.30
C TRP A 384 -16.78 -5.70 14.04
N GLU A 385 -16.55 -6.96 14.40
CA GLU A 385 -15.31 -7.69 14.17
C GLU A 385 -15.64 -9.01 13.43
N PRO A 386 -14.75 -9.47 12.53
CA PRO A 386 -14.97 -10.72 11.81
C PRO A 386 -14.79 -11.91 12.74
N SER A 387 -15.65 -12.93 12.61
CA SER A 387 -15.36 -14.23 13.21
C SER A 387 -14.12 -14.86 12.58
N ILE A 388 -13.35 -15.60 13.37
CA ILE A 388 -12.17 -16.31 12.88
C ILE A 388 -12.55 -17.77 12.61
N PRO A 389 -12.31 -18.30 11.40
CA PRO A 389 -12.60 -19.70 11.10
C PRO A 389 -11.77 -20.64 11.99
N PRO A 390 -12.32 -21.81 12.37
CA PRO A 390 -11.58 -22.80 13.18
C PRO A 390 -10.36 -23.34 12.44
N LYS A 391 -9.24 -23.45 13.17
CA LYS A 391 -7.94 -23.89 12.64
C LYS A 391 -8.05 -25.21 11.89
N GLU A 392 -8.77 -26.19 12.43
CA GLU A 392 -8.89 -27.55 11.88
C GLU A 392 -9.52 -27.56 10.48
N GLN A 393 -10.42 -26.61 10.20
CA GLN A 393 -11.07 -26.49 8.90
C GLN A 393 -10.12 -25.86 7.87
N VAL A 394 -9.37 -24.83 8.28
CA VAL A 394 -8.38 -24.16 7.42
C VAL A 394 -7.19 -25.08 7.12
N GLU A 395 -6.75 -25.86 8.11
CA GLU A 395 -5.62 -26.80 7.99
C GLU A 395 -5.79 -27.81 6.86
N ARG A 396 -7.02 -28.29 6.61
CA ARG A 396 -7.27 -29.27 5.56
C ARG A 396 -6.91 -28.72 4.18
N GLY A 397 -7.36 -27.51 3.86
CA GLY A 397 -7.05 -26.84 2.59
C GLY A 397 -5.58 -26.44 2.52
N PHE A 398 -5.09 -25.80 3.58
CA PHE A 398 -3.69 -25.34 3.69
C PHE A 398 -2.68 -26.48 3.50
N PHE A 399 -2.80 -27.57 4.25
CA PHE A 399 -1.89 -28.72 4.12
C PHE A 399 -2.09 -29.46 2.80
N GLY A 400 -3.31 -29.47 2.25
CA GLY A 400 -3.57 -29.99 0.91
C GLY A 400 -2.76 -29.23 -0.17
N ASP A 401 -2.79 -27.90 -0.13
CA ASP A 401 -2.03 -27.05 -1.06
C ASP A 401 -0.52 -27.18 -0.84
N ILE A 402 -0.06 -27.18 0.42
CA ILE A 402 1.36 -27.38 0.75
C ILE A 402 1.88 -28.73 0.25
N ASN A 403 1.15 -29.81 0.50
CA ASN A 403 1.57 -31.15 0.07
C ASN A 403 1.65 -31.23 -1.46
N LYS A 404 0.66 -30.71 -2.18
CA LYS A 404 0.69 -30.66 -3.66
C LYS A 404 1.87 -29.84 -4.17
N LEU A 405 2.16 -28.70 -3.55
CA LEU A 405 3.29 -27.86 -3.92
C LEU A 405 4.61 -28.60 -3.66
N ILE A 406 4.78 -29.19 -2.47
CA ILE A 406 5.95 -30.01 -2.12
C ILE A 406 6.13 -31.14 -3.13
N ASP A 407 5.09 -31.92 -3.40
CA ASP A 407 5.17 -33.07 -4.29
C ASP A 407 5.53 -32.64 -5.74
N ARG A 408 4.99 -31.50 -6.21
CA ARG A 408 5.33 -30.91 -7.51
C ARG A 408 6.81 -30.53 -7.57
N GLU A 409 7.29 -29.74 -6.62
CA GLU A 409 8.68 -29.26 -6.59
C GLU A 409 9.68 -30.41 -6.37
N LEU A 410 9.34 -31.34 -5.50
CA LEU A 410 10.13 -32.54 -5.20
C LEU A 410 10.30 -33.39 -6.45
N THR A 411 9.20 -33.71 -7.15
CA THR A 411 9.22 -34.51 -8.39
C THR A 411 10.12 -33.88 -9.44
N GLN A 412 10.08 -32.56 -9.59
CA GLN A 412 10.92 -31.86 -10.56
C GLN A 412 12.41 -31.92 -10.16
N LYS A 413 12.73 -31.73 -8.88
CA LYS A 413 14.12 -31.74 -8.38
C LYS A 413 14.77 -33.12 -8.38
N ILE A 414 14.02 -34.20 -8.18
CA ILE A 414 14.59 -35.57 -8.15
C ILE A 414 14.67 -36.22 -9.54
N ARG A 415 13.86 -35.78 -10.51
CA ARG A 415 13.75 -36.39 -11.85
C ARG A 415 15.09 -36.66 -12.53
N TYR A 416 16.02 -35.71 -12.45
CA TYR A 416 17.37 -35.86 -13.02
C TYR A 416 18.13 -36.99 -12.31
N TRP A 417 18.15 -36.98 -10.98
CA TRP A 417 18.86 -37.98 -10.18
C TRP A 417 18.26 -39.37 -10.30
N GLU A 418 16.96 -39.50 -10.45
CA GLU A 418 16.30 -40.79 -10.72
C GLU A 418 16.75 -41.37 -12.06
N LYS A 419 16.89 -40.55 -13.11
CA LYS A 419 17.45 -40.99 -14.41
C LYS A 419 18.90 -41.42 -14.29
N GLU A 420 19.71 -40.70 -13.52
CA GLU A 420 21.11 -41.09 -13.30
C GLU A 420 21.21 -42.37 -12.46
N LEU A 421 20.34 -42.54 -11.46
CA LEU A 421 20.26 -43.76 -10.66
C LEU A 421 19.84 -44.97 -11.51
N GLN A 422 18.97 -44.80 -12.50
CA GLN A 422 18.62 -45.89 -13.43
C GLN A 422 19.85 -46.40 -14.20
N LYS A 423 20.79 -45.51 -14.55
CA LYS A 423 22.04 -45.89 -15.22
C LYS A 423 23.02 -46.57 -14.25
N LYS A 424 22.96 -46.24 -12.97
CA LYS A 424 23.83 -46.78 -11.90
C LYS A 424 23.02 -47.12 -10.64
N PRO A 425 22.30 -48.26 -10.61
CA PRO A 425 21.27 -48.56 -9.59
C PRO A 425 21.73 -48.65 -8.13
N GLN A 426 23.04 -48.63 -7.87
CA GLN A 426 23.65 -48.69 -6.55
C GLN A 426 24.69 -47.60 -6.33
N ASP A 427 24.63 -46.49 -7.08
CA ASP A 427 25.53 -45.36 -6.84
C ASP A 427 25.18 -44.68 -5.51
N ALA A 428 26.02 -44.89 -4.51
CA ALA A 428 25.83 -44.37 -3.16
C ALA A 428 25.73 -42.83 -3.15
N ILE A 429 26.49 -42.13 -3.99
CA ILE A 429 26.45 -40.66 -4.05
C ILE A 429 25.09 -40.19 -4.58
N ILE A 430 24.56 -40.81 -5.63
CA ILE A 430 23.24 -40.46 -6.18
C ILE A 430 22.14 -40.75 -5.16
N LEU A 431 22.18 -41.91 -4.50
CA LEU A 431 21.22 -42.28 -3.45
C LEU A 431 21.24 -41.26 -2.30
N ASN A 432 22.42 -40.81 -1.87
CA ASN A 432 22.56 -39.76 -0.87
C ASN A 432 21.97 -38.43 -1.35
N LYS A 433 22.23 -38.01 -2.59
CA LYS A 433 21.66 -36.78 -3.15
C LYS A 433 20.14 -36.80 -3.18
N ILE A 434 19.53 -37.91 -3.60
CA ILE A 434 18.07 -38.08 -3.56
C ILE A 434 17.57 -38.01 -2.12
N GLY A 435 18.22 -38.70 -1.17
CA GLY A 435 17.90 -38.64 0.25
C GLY A 435 17.96 -37.23 0.83
N ILE A 436 18.98 -36.43 0.46
CA ILE A 436 19.10 -35.01 0.86
C ILE A 436 17.89 -34.21 0.35
N ILE A 437 17.48 -34.42 -0.91
CA ILE A 437 16.35 -33.70 -1.48
C ILE A 437 15.07 -34.05 -0.70
N TYR A 438 14.77 -35.33 -0.47
CA TYR A 438 13.62 -35.73 0.35
C TYR A 438 13.69 -35.14 1.77
N GLY A 439 14.87 -35.14 2.40
CA GLY A 439 15.07 -34.58 3.73
C GLY A 439 14.81 -33.08 3.81
N ARG A 440 15.23 -32.32 2.78
CA ARG A 440 14.97 -30.87 2.67
C ARG A 440 13.50 -30.54 2.45
N PHE A 441 12.73 -31.44 1.83
CA PHE A 441 11.27 -31.35 1.67
C PHE A 441 10.49 -31.99 2.84
N GLU A 442 11.17 -32.32 3.94
CA GLU A 442 10.59 -32.90 5.17
C GLU A 442 9.90 -34.26 4.97
N LYS A 443 10.17 -34.94 3.84
CA LYS A 443 9.76 -36.32 3.55
C LYS A 443 10.73 -37.31 4.20
N TYR A 444 10.73 -37.31 5.54
CA TYR A 444 11.78 -37.95 6.34
C TYR A 444 11.84 -39.47 6.17
N SER A 445 10.72 -40.16 5.97
CA SER A 445 10.66 -41.61 5.74
C SER A 445 11.41 -42.02 4.46
N GLU A 446 11.17 -41.30 3.38
CA GLU A 446 11.80 -41.49 2.08
C GLU A 446 13.28 -41.14 2.16
N ALA A 447 13.62 -40.01 2.81
CA ALA A 447 15.00 -39.62 3.05
C ALA A 447 15.80 -40.71 3.77
N ILE A 448 15.28 -41.24 4.89
CA ILE A 448 15.91 -42.33 5.65
C ILE A 448 16.11 -43.56 4.76
N THR A 449 15.11 -43.93 3.97
CA THR A 449 15.19 -45.08 3.06
C THR A 449 16.33 -44.92 2.06
N TYR A 450 16.46 -43.75 1.44
CA TYR A 450 17.53 -43.48 0.47
C TYR A 450 18.91 -43.43 1.12
N PHE A 451 19.05 -42.85 2.31
CA PHE A 451 20.32 -42.87 3.04
C PHE A 451 20.73 -44.28 3.46
N GLN A 452 19.78 -45.12 3.89
CA GLN A 452 20.06 -46.52 4.22
C GLN A 452 20.51 -47.32 2.98
N LYS A 453 19.85 -47.11 1.82
CA LYS A 453 20.31 -47.69 0.55
C LYS A 453 21.71 -47.22 0.18
N SER A 454 22.02 -45.94 0.39
CA SER A 454 23.35 -45.39 0.15
C SER A 454 24.42 -46.03 1.04
N LEU A 455 24.14 -46.24 2.33
CA LEU A 455 25.07 -46.90 3.26
C LEU A 455 25.23 -48.38 2.94
N HIS A 456 24.19 -49.04 2.46
CA HIS A 456 24.29 -50.43 1.99
C HIS A 456 25.19 -50.55 0.77
N ALA A 457 25.06 -49.62 -0.19
CA ALA A 457 25.89 -49.58 -1.39
C ALA A 457 27.35 -49.22 -1.10
N SER A 458 27.61 -48.32 -0.13
CA SER A 458 28.96 -47.97 0.30
C SER A 458 29.01 -47.68 1.81
N PRO A 459 29.37 -48.67 2.64
CA PRO A 459 29.44 -48.49 4.10
C PRO A 459 30.51 -47.49 4.57
N ALA A 460 31.55 -47.27 3.77
CA ALA A 460 32.64 -46.32 4.06
C ALA A 460 32.28 -44.88 3.68
N TYR A 461 31.12 -44.64 3.07
CA TYR A 461 30.66 -43.32 2.72
C TYR A 461 29.94 -42.69 3.92
N PHE A 462 30.60 -41.73 4.57
CA PHE A 462 30.13 -41.16 5.85
C PHE A 462 28.96 -40.16 5.70
N SER A 463 28.83 -39.52 4.53
CA SER A 463 27.86 -38.45 4.26
C SER A 463 26.39 -38.83 4.50
N PRO A 464 25.89 -40.01 4.08
CA PRO A 464 24.53 -40.45 4.39
C PRO A 464 24.30 -40.67 5.90
N GLN A 465 25.33 -41.07 6.63
CA GLN A 465 25.26 -41.29 8.08
C GLN A 465 25.13 -39.96 8.82
N ASN A 466 25.83 -38.91 8.36
CA ASN A 466 25.58 -37.53 8.78
C ASN A 466 24.16 -37.08 8.44
N ASN A 467 23.71 -37.31 7.21
CA ASN A 467 22.41 -36.84 6.76
C ASN A 467 21.22 -37.59 7.41
N LEU A 468 21.41 -38.84 7.86
CA LEU A 468 20.49 -39.50 8.79
C LEU A 468 20.42 -38.78 10.13
N GLY A 469 21.58 -38.37 10.66
CA GLY A 469 21.67 -37.53 11.86
C GLY A 469 20.86 -36.24 11.69
N ASN A 470 20.99 -35.57 10.54
CA ASN A 470 20.21 -34.39 10.17
C ASN A 470 18.70 -34.66 10.24
N VAL A 471 18.22 -35.74 9.62
CA VAL A 471 16.79 -36.10 9.63
C VAL A 471 16.31 -36.35 11.06
N TYR A 472 17.05 -37.10 11.87
CA TYR A 472 16.67 -37.35 13.26
C TYR A 472 16.72 -36.08 14.12
N PHE A 473 17.66 -35.18 13.86
CA PHE A 473 17.72 -33.86 14.48
C PHE A 473 16.44 -33.07 14.19
N LEU A 474 16.02 -33.00 12.92
CA LEU A 474 14.80 -32.29 12.51
C LEU A 474 13.53 -32.91 13.12
N GLN A 475 13.53 -34.22 13.35
CA GLN A 475 12.49 -34.93 14.09
C GLN A 475 12.59 -34.77 15.62
N LYS A 476 13.54 -33.96 16.13
CA LYS A 476 13.85 -33.77 17.56
C LYS A 476 14.24 -35.06 18.30
N LYS A 477 14.72 -36.07 17.57
CA LYS A 477 15.24 -37.33 18.11
C LYS A 477 16.74 -37.20 18.34
N TYR A 478 17.10 -36.32 19.26
CA TYR A 478 18.47 -35.82 19.42
C TYR A 478 19.51 -36.89 19.76
N GLU A 479 19.17 -37.84 20.64
CA GLU A 479 20.08 -38.94 20.98
C GLU A 479 20.37 -39.85 19.77
N ILE A 480 19.35 -40.13 18.95
CA ILE A 480 19.51 -40.92 17.72
C ILE A 480 20.34 -40.15 16.68
N ALA A 481 20.13 -38.82 16.60
CA ALA A 481 20.91 -37.95 15.73
C ALA A 481 22.39 -37.95 16.13
N LEU A 482 22.70 -37.83 17.42
CA LEU A 482 24.07 -37.87 17.94
C LEU A 482 24.77 -39.19 17.58
N LEU A 483 24.12 -40.32 17.83
CA LEU A 483 24.66 -41.64 17.46
C LEU A 483 24.95 -41.75 15.96
N ALA A 484 24.10 -41.15 15.12
CA ALA A 484 24.32 -41.12 13.69
C ALA A 484 25.54 -40.25 13.34
N TYR A 485 25.66 -39.04 13.88
CA TYR A 485 26.84 -38.21 13.64
C TYR A 485 28.15 -38.83 14.15
N GLU A 486 28.13 -39.49 15.32
CA GLU A 486 29.31 -40.20 15.85
C GLU A 486 29.76 -41.35 14.95
N LYS A 487 28.82 -42.07 14.33
CA LYS A 487 29.15 -43.10 13.32
C LYS A 487 29.81 -42.47 12.09
N ALA A 488 29.33 -41.32 11.62
CA ALA A 488 29.96 -40.60 10.52
C ALA A 488 31.37 -40.11 10.90
N LEU A 489 31.55 -39.64 12.14
CA LEU A 489 32.83 -39.11 12.63
C LEU A 489 33.90 -40.19 12.73
N LYS A 490 33.52 -41.42 13.10
CA LYS A 490 34.44 -42.57 13.09
C LYS A 490 35.01 -42.87 11.70
N ILE A 491 34.26 -42.57 10.65
CA ILE A 491 34.68 -42.80 9.26
C ILE A 491 35.49 -41.61 8.74
N ASN A 492 35.07 -40.37 9.04
CA ASN A 492 35.76 -39.15 8.63
C ASN A 492 35.87 -38.14 9.79
N PRO A 493 36.92 -38.25 10.62
CA PRO A 493 37.06 -37.45 11.85
C PRO A 493 37.42 -35.98 11.59
N GLU A 494 37.97 -35.67 10.42
CA GLU A 494 38.46 -34.33 10.06
C GLU A 494 37.52 -33.59 9.10
N ASN A 495 36.26 -34.04 8.94
CA ASN A 495 35.30 -33.32 8.13
C ASN A 495 34.74 -32.11 8.91
N PRO A 496 35.04 -30.86 8.50
CA PRO A 496 34.65 -29.69 9.28
C PRO A 496 33.14 -29.45 9.31
N LEU A 497 32.39 -29.84 8.27
CA LEU A 497 30.92 -29.67 8.23
C LEU A 497 30.21 -30.64 9.19
N LEU A 498 30.71 -31.87 9.30
CA LEU A 498 30.23 -32.84 10.27
C LEU A 498 30.49 -32.35 11.71
N LEU A 499 31.65 -31.75 11.98
CA LEU A 499 31.96 -31.16 13.27
C LEU A 499 31.02 -30.00 13.64
N ILE A 500 30.62 -29.18 12.66
CA ILE A 500 29.56 -28.18 12.86
C ILE A 500 28.24 -28.85 13.26
N ASN A 501 27.80 -29.89 12.55
CA ASN A 501 26.56 -30.61 12.89
C ASN A 501 26.63 -31.24 14.29
N LEU A 502 27.78 -31.83 14.67
CA LEU A 502 28.04 -32.35 16.01
C LEU A 502 27.99 -31.26 17.09
N ALA A 503 28.54 -30.08 16.80
CA ALA A 503 28.42 -28.95 17.70
C ALA A 503 26.95 -28.57 17.89
N LEU A 504 26.18 -28.43 16.81
CA LEU A 504 24.76 -28.06 16.87
C LEU A 504 23.94 -29.05 17.70
N ILE A 505 24.16 -30.36 17.58
CA ILE A 505 23.45 -31.35 18.42
C ILE A 505 23.90 -31.31 19.88
N HIS A 506 25.19 -31.11 20.16
CA HIS A 506 25.66 -30.96 21.55
C HIS A 506 25.05 -29.72 22.22
N LYS A 507 24.81 -28.66 21.46
CA LYS A 507 24.10 -27.47 21.95
C LYS A 507 22.65 -27.78 22.31
N GLU A 508 21.91 -28.50 21.47
CA GLU A 508 20.53 -28.93 21.78
C GLU A 508 20.46 -29.84 23.00
N LEU A 509 21.48 -30.67 23.22
CA LEU A 509 21.61 -31.54 24.38
C LEU A 509 22.16 -30.84 25.65
N GLY A 510 22.43 -29.52 25.60
CA GLY A 510 22.97 -28.75 26.72
C GLY A 510 24.45 -29.04 27.05
N GLN A 511 25.17 -29.73 26.17
CA GLN A 511 26.56 -30.16 26.35
C GLN A 511 27.53 -29.07 25.86
N ASN A 512 27.55 -27.94 26.58
CA ASN A 512 28.23 -26.70 26.15
C ASN A 512 29.74 -26.85 25.91
N GLU A 513 30.44 -27.65 26.72
CA GLU A 513 31.88 -27.88 26.55
C GLU A 513 32.17 -28.62 25.24
N LYS A 514 31.38 -29.66 24.93
CA LYS A 514 31.51 -30.38 23.65
C LYS A 514 31.12 -29.49 22.48
N PHE A 515 30.05 -28.70 22.59
CA PHE A 515 29.67 -27.73 21.57
C PHE A 515 30.82 -26.79 21.18
N LYS A 516 31.47 -26.16 22.17
CA LYS A 516 32.61 -25.26 21.92
C LYS A 516 33.79 -26.00 21.30
N SER A 517 34.15 -27.14 21.86
CA SER A 517 35.28 -27.95 21.38
C SER A 517 35.10 -28.37 19.91
N GLN A 518 33.90 -28.82 19.52
CA GLN A 518 33.62 -29.23 18.14
C GLN A 518 33.63 -28.04 17.16
N LEU A 519 33.10 -26.87 17.56
CA LEU A 519 33.19 -25.65 16.73
C LEU A 519 34.65 -25.22 16.53
N GLU A 520 35.45 -25.21 17.59
CA GLU A 520 36.87 -24.84 17.49
C GLU A 520 37.66 -25.80 16.61
N ALA A 521 37.37 -27.11 16.69
CA ALA A 521 37.95 -28.10 15.79
C ALA A 521 37.57 -27.83 14.32
N ALA A 522 36.29 -27.55 14.04
CA ALA A 522 35.83 -27.18 12.70
C ALA A 522 36.54 -25.91 12.18
N PHE A 523 36.74 -24.90 13.04
CA PHE A 523 37.39 -23.64 12.68
C PHE A 523 38.89 -23.78 12.41
N LYS A 524 39.57 -24.71 13.10
CA LYS A 524 40.98 -25.04 12.82
C LYS A 524 41.14 -25.69 11.44
N LEU A 525 40.18 -26.53 11.05
CA LEU A 525 40.18 -27.22 9.76
C LEU A 525 39.74 -26.32 8.61
N ASN A 526 38.86 -25.34 8.86
CA ASN A 526 38.39 -24.39 7.86
C ASN A 526 38.13 -23.00 8.44
N GLN A 527 39.04 -22.07 8.15
CA GLN A 527 38.97 -20.68 8.62
C GLN A 527 37.68 -19.95 8.18
N ARG A 528 37.11 -20.26 7.01
CA ARG A 528 35.87 -19.63 6.53
C ARG A 528 34.67 -19.98 7.41
N LEU A 529 34.65 -21.18 7.99
CA LEU A 529 33.59 -21.55 8.93
C LEU A 529 33.66 -20.72 10.22
N ARG A 530 34.84 -20.22 10.62
CA ARG A 530 34.96 -19.30 11.75
C ARG A 530 34.24 -17.99 11.48
N GLU A 531 34.45 -17.42 10.29
CA GLU A 531 33.75 -16.20 9.88
C GLU A 531 32.24 -16.44 9.86
N GLN A 532 31.82 -17.58 9.32
CA GLN A 532 30.40 -17.92 9.20
C GLN A 532 29.73 -18.21 10.54
N TYR A 533 30.37 -18.89 11.48
CA TYR A 533 29.71 -19.46 12.68
C TYR A 533 30.23 -18.91 14.03
N SER A 534 31.15 -17.94 14.03
CA SER A 534 31.68 -17.33 15.27
C SER A 534 30.59 -16.78 16.19
N TYR A 535 29.52 -16.23 15.62
CA TYR A 535 28.36 -15.71 16.35
C TYR A 535 27.67 -16.77 17.23
N LEU A 536 27.81 -18.06 16.92
CA LEU A 536 27.24 -19.14 17.74
C LEU A 536 27.90 -19.25 19.13
N LEU A 537 29.09 -18.66 19.32
CA LEU A 537 29.81 -18.62 20.59
C LEU A 537 29.40 -17.41 21.47
N GLU A 538 28.72 -16.40 20.91
CA GLU A 538 28.31 -15.19 21.64
C GLU A 538 27.12 -15.44 22.60
N PRO A 539 26.95 -14.68 23.70
CA PRO A 539 25.84 -14.85 24.64
C PRO A 539 24.43 -14.76 23.99
N SER A 540 23.43 -15.39 24.63
CA SER A 540 22.07 -15.55 24.08
C SER A 540 21.31 -14.24 23.78
N GLN A 541 21.62 -13.13 24.47
CA GLN A 541 20.95 -11.85 24.27
C GLN A 541 21.24 -11.22 22.88
N THR A 542 22.38 -11.52 22.27
CA THR A 542 22.74 -11.07 20.90
C THR A 542 22.23 -12.01 19.80
N ARG A 543 21.83 -13.26 20.13
CA ARG A 543 21.34 -14.24 19.14
C ARG A 543 19.88 -14.02 18.74
N ALA A 544 19.06 -13.50 19.67
CA ALA A 544 17.64 -13.25 19.45
C ALA A 544 17.39 -12.23 18.33
N SER A 545 18.34 -11.33 18.05
CA SER A 545 18.26 -10.35 16.97
C SER A 545 18.57 -10.90 15.57
N GLN A 546 19.10 -12.13 15.45
CA GLN A 546 19.44 -12.74 14.15
C GLN A 546 18.48 -13.87 13.71
N GLY A 547 17.55 -14.32 14.56
CA GLY A 547 16.41 -15.16 14.15
C GLY A 547 16.70 -16.56 13.57
N LEU A 548 17.95 -17.05 13.59
CA LEU A 548 18.32 -18.32 12.95
C LEU A 548 18.22 -19.51 13.90
N SER A 549 17.43 -20.52 13.53
CA SER A 549 17.30 -21.77 14.29
C SER A 549 18.51 -22.70 14.04
N PRO A 550 18.89 -23.56 15.00
CA PRO A 550 19.92 -24.59 14.81
C PRO A 550 19.69 -25.47 13.57
N ALA A 551 18.42 -25.70 13.21
CA ALA A 551 18.04 -26.45 12.01
C ALA A 551 18.50 -25.79 10.70
N GLN A 552 18.55 -24.44 10.64
CA GLN A 552 19.00 -23.70 9.46
C GLN A 552 20.53 -23.72 9.28
N ASN A 553 21.27 -24.02 10.35
CA ASN A 553 22.74 -24.05 10.33
C ASN A 553 23.31 -25.44 10.03
N MET A 554 22.43 -26.42 9.86
CA MET A 554 22.79 -27.81 9.62
C MET A 554 23.28 -28.03 8.18
N HIS A 555 24.32 -28.84 8.03
CA HIS A 555 24.91 -29.15 6.74
C HIS A 555 24.44 -30.51 6.22
N TRP A 556 23.79 -30.50 5.06
CA TRP A 556 23.59 -31.68 4.24
C TRP A 556 24.85 -31.95 3.42
N ILE A 557 25.55 -33.05 3.71
CA ILE A 557 26.84 -33.36 3.09
C ILE A 557 26.61 -34.23 1.86
N GLU A 558 27.02 -33.74 0.70
CA GLU A 558 26.87 -34.46 -0.57
C GLU A 558 28.01 -35.41 -0.88
N ASN A 559 29.25 -35.14 -0.44
CA ASN A 559 30.43 -35.97 -0.71
C ASN A 559 31.35 -36.00 0.50
#